data_AF-A0A0G2QMW5-F1
#
_entry.id   AF-A0A0G2QMW5-F1
#
_cell.length_a   1.000
_cell.length_b   1.000
_cell.length_c   1.000
_cell.angle_alpha   90.00
_cell.angle_beta   90.00
_cell.angle_gamma   90.00
#
_symmetry.space_group_name_H-M   'P 1'
#
loop_
_entity.id
_entity.type
_entity.pdbx_description
1 polymer ?
#
loop_
_entity_poly.entity_id
_entity_poly.type
_entity_poly.pdbx_seq_one_letter_code
_entity_poly.pdbx_strand_id
1 'polypeptide(L)'
;MWNPNTNISEDCLYLNIWVPQHLRVRHHQDKPLTEKPKVPILVWIYGGGYMSGTATLDIYKADIMASSSDVIVASMQYRVGAFGFLYLNKFFSSGSEEAPGNMGLWDQQLAIRWIKDNARAFGGDPELITLFGESAGGGSVSLHMLSPEMKGLFKRGILQSGTLNAPWSWMTGERAQDIGKSLVDDCNCNSSLLVSDPSLVMDCMRGVDAKTISVQQWNSYTGILGFPSAPTVDGVFLPKDPDTMMKEGSFHNTEVLLGSNQDEGTYSLLYDFLDYFEKDGPSFLQREKFLEIVDTIFKDFSKIKREAIVFQYTNWE
;
A
#
# COMPACT_ATOMS: atom_id res chain seq x y z
N MET A 1 -13.93 -4.46 6.29
CA MET A 1 -13.89 -5.28 5.07
C MET A 1 -12.56 -6.02 4.91
N TRP A 2 -11.43 -5.41 5.27
CA TRP A 2 -10.10 -6.04 5.20
C TRP A 2 -9.57 -6.53 6.56
N ASN A 3 -10.39 -7.31 7.28
CA ASN A 3 -9.96 -7.91 8.53
C ASN A 3 -9.09 -9.15 8.25
N PRO A 4 -7.96 -9.34 8.96
CA PRO A 4 -7.15 -10.54 8.81
C PRO A 4 -7.96 -11.82 9.04
N ASN A 5 -7.76 -12.82 8.18
CA ASN A 5 -8.37 -14.15 8.30
C ASN A 5 -7.38 -15.24 8.77
N THR A 6 -6.19 -14.81 9.19
CA THR A 6 -5.10 -15.64 9.73
C THR A 6 -4.52 -14.96 10.98
N ASN A 7 -3.65 -15.66 11.73
CA ASN A 7 -3.00 -15.08 12.90
C ASN A 7 -2.13 -13.87 12.50
N ILE A 8 -2.18 -12.82 13.31
CA ILE A 8 -1.36 -11.61 13.13
C ILE A 8 -0.03 -11.81 13.84
N SER A 9 1.08 -11.63 13.13
CA SER A 9 2.45 -11.80 13.61
C SER A 9 3.39 -10.86 12.86
N GLU A 10 4.51 -10.47 13.46
CA GLU A 10 5.62 -9.81 12.77
C GLU A 10 6.34 -10.76 11.80
N ASP A 11 6.33 -12.06 12.11
CA ASP A 11 6.70 -13.13 11.16
C ASP A 11 5.58 -13.28 10.12
N CYS A 12 5.62 -12.40 9.12
CA CYS A 12 4.59 -12.31 8.09
C CYS A 12 5.13 -12.29 6.65
N LEU A 13 6.43 -12.19 6.42
CA LEU A 13 7.02 -12.02 5.08
C LEU A 13 7.01 -13.32 4.26
N TYR A 14 5.81 -13.68 3.79
CA TYR A 14 5.54 -14.84 2.95
C TYR A 14 4.95 -14.40 1.60
N LEU A 15 5.11 -15.26 0.60
CA LEU A 15 4.51 -15.13 -0.72
C LEU A 15 3.69 -16.37 -1.08
N ASN A 16 2.67 -16.17 -1.92
CA ASN A 16 1.79 -17.21 -2.44
C ASN A 16 1.90 -17.24 -3.96
N ILE A 17 1.90 -18.43 -4.58
CA ILE A 17 2.00 -18.59 -6.04
C ILE A 17 0.97 -19.60 -6.51
N TRP A 18 0.12 -19.16 -7.45
CA TRP A 18 -0.80 -19.99 -8.21
C TRP A 18 -0.21 -20.25 -9.58
N VAL A 19 0.06 -21.52 -9.87
CA VAL A 19 0.60 -21.96 -11.15
C VAL A 19 -0.49 -22.73 -11.91
N PRO A 20 -0.84 -22.33 -13.14
CA PRO A 20 -1.86 -23.01 -13.92
C PRO A 20 -1.40 -24.45 -14.24
N GLN A 21 -2.26 -25.43 -13.94
CA GLN A 21 -2.00 -26.81 -14.31
C GLN A 21 -2.47 -27.09 -15.74
N HIS A 22 -1.52 -27.32 -16.64
CA HIS A 22 -1.82 -27.96 -17.92
C HIS A 22 -1.91 -29.48 -17.71
N LEU A 23 -3.11 -30.00 -17.47
CA LEU A 23 -3.35 -31.44 -17.45
C LEU A 23 -3.02 -32.02 -18.84
N ARG A 24 -1.96 -32.83 -18.92
CA ARG A 24 -1.71 -33.69 -20.08
C ARG A 24 -2.81 -34.74 -20.14
N VAL A 25 -3.83 -34.54 -20.98
CA VAL A 25 -4.70 -35.64 -21.39
C VAL A 25 -3.82 -36.61 -22.18
N ARG A 26 -3.55 -37.80 -21.61
CA ARG A 26 -2.59 -38.83 -22.08
C ARG A 26 -2.88 -39.44 -23.47
N HIS A 27 -3.69 -38.81 -24.32
CA HIS A 27 -4.20 -39.43 -25.54
C HIS A 27 -3.48 -39.09 -26.85
N HIS A 28 -2.38 -38.34 -26.84
CA HIS A 28 -1.54 -38.23 -28.04
C HIS A 28 -0.04 -38.35 -27.73
N GLN A 29 0.52 -39.42 -28.28
CA GLN A 29 1.95 -39.72 -28.36
C GLN A 29 2.72 -38.60 -29.10
N ASP A 30 3.98 -38.44 -28.70
CA ASP A 30 5.08 -37.95 -29.54
C ASP A 30 5.08 -36.48 -29.98
N LYS A 31 5.11 -35.55 -29.02
CA LYS A 31 5.87 -34.30 -29.21
C LYS A 31 7.10 -34.31 -28.29
N PRO A 32 8.31 -33.99 -28.81
CA PRO A 32 9.50 -33.79 -27.99
C PRO A 32 9.22 -32.78 -26.87
N LEU A 33 9.99 -32.84 -25.79
CA LEU A 33 10.09 -31.78 -24.77
C LEU A 33 10.64 -30.48 -25.41
N THR A 34 9.91 -29.86 -26.33
CA THR A 34 10.11 -28.43 -26.61
C THR A 34 9.75 -27.71 -25.33
N GLU A 35 10.64 -26.87 -24.81
CA GLU A 35 10.37 -26.02 -23.65
C GLU A 35 8.97 -25.44 -23.78
N LYS A 36 8.10 -25.70 -22.79
CA LYS A 36 6.76 -25.11 -22.81
C LYS A 36 6.92 -23.58 -22.90
N PRO A 37 6.09 -22.89 -23.70
CA PRO A 37 6.12 -21.43 -23.70
C PRO A 37 5.89 -20.95 -22.27
N LYS A 38 6.76 -20.05 -21.81
CA LYS A 38 6.65 -19.46 -20.48
C LYS A 38 5.44 -18.55 -20.44
N VAL A 39 4.72 -18.57 -19.32
CA VAL A 39 3.50 -17.76 -19.15
C VAL A 39 3.79 -16.42 -18.47
N PRO A 40 2.96 -15.39 -18.70
CA PRO A 40 3.04 -14.14 -17.95
C PRO A 40 2.85 -14.36 -16.44
N ILE A 41 3.39 -13.42 -15.65
CA ILE A 41 3.27 -13.42 -14.18
C ILE A 41 2.54 -12.15 -13.75
N LEU A 42 1.44 -12.29 -13.02
CA LEU A 42 0.73 -11.19 -12.39
C LEU A 42 1.05 -11.20 -10.89
N VAL A 43 1.47 -10.07 -10.34
CA VAL A 43 1.86 -9.96 -8.92
C VAL A 43 0.92 -9.00 -8.21
N TRP A 44 0.11 -9.53 -7.30
CA TRP A 44 -0.89 -8.79 -6.53
C TRP A 44 -0.27 -8.12 -5.32
N ILE A 45 -0.51 -6.81 -5.19
CA ILE A 45 -0.19 -6.02 -4.00
C ILE A 45 -1.51 -5.54 -3.39
N TYR A 46 -1.82 -5.96 -2.17
CA TYR A 46 -3.05 -5.58 -1.49
C TYR A 46 -3.02 -4.12 -0.99
N GLY A 47 -4.22 -3.52 -0.92
CA GLY A 47 -4.47 -2.22 -0.32
C GLY A 47 -4.75 -2.27 1.18
N GLY A 48 -5.25 -1.16 1.73
CA GLY A 48 -5.51 -1.01 3.18
C GLY A 48 -4.82 0.20 3.80
N GLY A 49 -4.63 1.27 3.01
CA GLY A 49 -4.07 2.55 3.47
C GLY A 49 -2.65 2.47 4.01
N TYR A 50 -1.87 1.47 3.59
CA TYR A 50 -0.57 1.10 4.18
C TYR A 50 -0.60 0.78 5.68
N MET A 51 -1.78 0.63 6.28
CA MET A 51 -1.99 0.36 7.70
C MET A 51 -2.52 -1.05 7.99
N SER A 52 -3.11 -1.68 6.96
CA SER A 52 -3.84 -2.93 7.06
C SER A 52 -3.80 -3.71 5.74
N GLY A 53 -4.54 -4.82 5.68
CA GLY A 53 -4.60 -5.69 4.51
C GLY A 53 -3.79 -6.96 4.69
N THR A 54 -4.07 -7.96 3.85
CA THR A 54 -3.36 -9.22 3.80
C THR A 54 -3.61 -9.89 2.44
N ALA A 55 -2.60 -10.57 1.91
CA ALA A 55 -2.71 -11.37 0.70
C ALA A 55 -3.60 -12.61 0.87
N THR A 56 -3.97 -12.97 2.10
CA THR A 56 -4.70 -14.20 2.43
C THR A 56 -6.21 -14.09 2.36
N LEU A 57 -6.78 -12.89 2.13
CA LEU A 57 -8.23 -12.71 2.04
C LEU A 57 -8.83 -13.53 0.90
N ASP A 58 -10.01 -14.11 1.13
CA ASP A 58 -10.69 -14.95 0.13
C ASP A 58 -10.98 -14.21 -1.19
N ILE A 59 -11.22 -12.91 -1.12
CA ILE A 59 -11.43 -12.02 -2.28
C ILE A 59 -10.19 -11.96 -3.20
N TYR A 60 -9.01 -12.31 -2.70
CA TYR A 60 -7.74 -12.33 -3.45
C TYR A 60 -7.31 -13.74 -3.89
N LYS A 61 -8.16 -14.76 -3.70
CA LYS A 61 -7.89 -16.11 -4.23
C LYS A 61 -7.73 -16.05 -5.74
N ALA A 62 -6.54 -16.42 -6.22
CA ALA A 62 -6.19 -16.32 -7.63
C ALA A 62 -6.48 -17.58 -8.45
N ASP A 63 -7.15 -18.58 -7.87
CA ASP A 63 -7.49 -19.85 -8.52
C ASP A 63 -8.18 -19.65 -9.88
N ILE A 64 -9.19 -18.79 -9.93
CA ILE A 64 -9.94 -18.51 -11.16
C ILE A 64 -9.07 -17.74 -12.16
N MET A 65 -8.34 -16.73 -11.72
CA MET A 65 -7.50 -15.91 -12.59
C MET A 65 -6.39 -16.74 -13.24
N ALA A 66 -5.64 -17.51 -12.44
CA ALA A 66 -4.57 -18.37 -12.93
C ALA A 66 -5.11 -19.44 -13.89
N SER A 67 -6.22 -20.11 -13.54
CA SER A 67 -6.76 -21.22 -14.34
C SER A 67 -7.43 -20.78 -15.64
N SER A 68 -8.14 -19.64 -15.64
CA SER A 68 -8.89 -19.17 -16.81
C SER A 68 -8.06 -18.39 -17.83
N SER A 69 -6.99 -17.73 -17.38
CA SER A 69 -6.19 -16.81 -18.22
C SER A 69 -4.83 -17.37 -18.61
N ASP A 70 -4.50 -18.58 -18.14
CA ASP A 70 -3.21 -19.24 -18.39
C ASP A 70 -2.00 -18.39 -17.99
N VAL A 71 -2.04 -17.90 -16.75
CA VAL A 71 -1.00 -17.04 -16.16
C VAL A 71 -0.62 -17.53 -14.79
N ILE A 72 0.62 -17.25 -14.38
CA ILE A 72 0.99 -17.37 -12.96
C ILE A 72 0.48 -16.13 -12.25
N VAL A 73 -0.15 -16.33 -11.10
CA VAL A 73 -0.48 -15.24 -10.19
C VAL A 73 0.31 -15.43 -8.91
N ALA A 74 0.97 -14.38 -8.45
CA ALA A 74 1.64 -14.34 -7.16
C ALA A 74 1.03 -13.24 -6.30
N SER A 75 1.07 -13.41 -4.99
CA SER A 75 0.75 -12.37 -4.02
C SER A 75 1.74 -12.42 -2.87
N MET A 76 1.88 -11.33 -2.14
CA MET A 76 2.89 -11.18 -1.09
C MET A 76 2.33 -10.47 0.12
N GLN A 77 2.85 -10.80 1.30
CA GLN A 77 2.78 -9.94 2.45
C GLN A 77 3.88 -8.89 2.40
N TYR A 78 3.56 -7.69 2.87
CA TYR A 78 4.52 -6.64 3.14
C TYR A 78 4.19 -5.98 4.48
N ARG A 79 5.20 -5.51 5.22
CA ARG A 79 4.94 -4.85 6.50
C ARG A 79 4.11 -3.58 6.27
N VAL A 80 3.11 -3.39 7.13
CA VAL A 80 2.19 -2.25 7.13
C VAL A 80 2.30 -1.49 8.45
N GLY A 81 1.76 -0.27 8.49
CA GLY A 81 1.81 0.62 9.64
C GLY A 81 3.24 1.00 10.01
N ALA A 82 3.45 1.30 11.29
CA ALA A 82 4.77 1.63 11.82
C ALA A 82 5.83 0.54 11.54
N PHE A 83 5.43 -0.73 11.49
CA PHE A 83 6.34 -1.85 11.19
C PHE A 83 6.96 -1.78 9.79
N GLY A 84 6.23 -1.18 8.84
CA GLY A 84 6.69 -1.01 7.46
C GLY A 84 7.20 0.39 7.15
N PHE A 85 6.80 1.41 7.91
CA PHE A 85 6.95 2.81 7.50
C PHE A 85 7.49 3.75 8.58
N LEU A 86 7.95 3.24 9.74
CA LEU A 86 8.63 4.07 10.73
C LEU A 86 9.87 4.74 10.12
N TYR A 87 9.89 6.08 10.15
CA TYR A 87 10.96 6.90 9.60
C TYR A 87 11.56 7.79 10.69
N LEU A 88 12.80 7.51 11.10
CA LEU A 88 13.55 8.30 12.08
C LEU A 88 14.99 8.58 11.61
N ASN A 89 15.28 8.36 10.33
CA ASN A 89 16.64 8.36 9.76
C ASN A 89 17.47 9.62 10.09
N LYS A 90 16.85 10.80 10.19
CA LYS A 90 17.53 12.06 10.52
C LYS A 90 18.24 12.06 11.88
N PHE A 91 17.82 11.19 12.80
CA PHE A 91 18.43 11.05 14.13
C PHE A 91 19.64 10.13 14.15
N PHE A 92 19.96 9.47 13.03
CA PHE A 92 21.08 8.55 12.94
C PHE A 92 22.16 9.07 11.98
N SER A 93 23.33 8.45 12.01
CA SER A 93 24.37 8.71 11.02
C SER A 93 23.86 8.40 9.60
N SER A 94 24.37 9.14 8.61
CA SER A 94 24.08 8.87 7.20
C SER A 94 24.38 7.41 6.86
N GLY A 95 23.41 6.74 6.22
CA GLY A 95 23.48 5.33 5.87
C GLY A 95 23.05 4.36 6.98
N SER A 96 22.52 4.85 8.10
CA SER A 96 21.94 3.99 9.14
C SER A 96 20.73 3.21 8.63
N GLU A 97 20.63 1.95 9.04
CA GLU A 97 19.52 1.03 8.71
C GLU A 97 18.52 0.87 9.87
N GLU A 98 18.65 1.67 10.94
CA GLU A 98 17.84 1.51 12.16
C GLU A 98 16.35 1.78 11.95
N ALA A 99 16.01 2.85 11.24
CA ALA A 99 14.63 3.25 10.92
C ALA A 99 14.58 4.12 9.65
N PRO A 100 14.95 3.56 8.48
CA PRO A 100 15.08 4.29 7.22
C PRO A 100 13.75 4.66 6.55
N GLY A 101 12.62 4.16 7.07
CA GLY A 101 11.31 4.23 6.42
C GLY A 101 11.18 3.26 5.24
N ASN A 102 9.99 3.21 4.64
CA ASN A 102 9.69 2.43 3.42
C ASN A 102 10.04 0.94 3.45
N MET A 103 10.27 0.34 4.61
CA MET A 103 10.56 -1.09 4.73
C MET A 103 9.44 -1.97 4.15
N GLY A 104 8.18 -1.53 4.21
CA GLY A 104 7.07 -2.18 3.51
C GLY A 104 7.23 -2.17 1.99
N LEU A 105 7.79 -1.11 1.39
CA LEU A 105 8.09 -1.08 -0.05
C LEU A 105 9.32 -1.94 -0.40
N TRP A 106 10.32 -1.98 0.49
CA TRP A 106 11.46 -2.87 0.36
C TRP A 106 11.05 -4.34 0.44
N ASP A 107 10.09 -4.70 1.30
CA ASP A 107 9.51 -6.05 1.35
C ASP A 107 8.87 -6.40 0.01
N GLN A 108 8.10 -5.46 -0.57
CA GLN A 108 7.49 -5.65 -1.88
C GLN A 108 8.55 -5.84 -2.97
N GLN A 109 9.57 -4.99 -3.01
CA GLN A 109 10.67 -5.11 -3.96
C GLN A 109 11.38 -6.46 -3.83
N LEU A 110 11.68 -6.89 -2.59
CA LEU A 110 12.35 -8.15 -2.31
C LEU A 110 11.55 -9.35 -2.83
N ALA A 111 10.24 -9.38 -2.56
CA ALA A 111 9.37 -10.45 -3.04
C ALA A 111 9.20 -10.41 -4.57
N ILE A 112 9.13 -9.24 -5.20
CA ILE A 112 9.10 -9.12 -6.68
C ILE A 112 10.41 -9.63 -7.30
N ARG A 113 11.56 -9.27 -6.71
CA ARG A 113 12.87 -9.78 -7.13
C ARG A 113 12.93 -11.30 -6.98
N TRP A 114 12.49 -11.83 -5.84
CA TRP A 114 12.40 -13.27 -5.62
C TRP A 114 11.53 -13.96 -6.68
N ILE A 115 10.36 -13.38 -7.01
CA ILE A 115 9.48 -13.89 -8.07
C ILE A 115 10.19 -13.88 -9.42
N LYS A 116 10.92 -12.81 -9.77
CA LYS A 116 11.68 -12.72 -11.03
C LYS A 116 12.78 -13.78 -11.09
N ASP A 117 13.54 -13.96 -10.02
CA ASP A 117 14.65 -14.92 -9.94
C ASP A 117 14.15 -16.37 -10.03
N ASN A 118 12.96 -16.64 -9.47
CA ASN A 118 12.36 -17.98 -9.43
C ASN A 118 11.31 -18.23 -10.52
N ALA A 119 10.99 -17.23 -11.36
CA ALA A 119 9.93 -17.27 -12.37
C ALA A 119 9.98 -18.56 -13.21
N ARG A 120 11.18 -18.92 -13.67
CA ARG A 120 11.40 -20.07 -14.55
C ARG A 120 11.10 -21.41 -13.87
N ALA A 121 11.29 -21.51 -12.55
CA ALA A 121 11.00 -22.72 -11.79
C ALA A 121 9.50 -23.05 -11.77
N PHE A 122 8.66 -22.02 -11.88
CA PHE A 122 7.20 -22.15 -11.94
C PHE A 122 6.65 -22.14 -13.39
N GLY A 123 7.51 -22.04 -14.40
CA GLY A 123 7.10 -21.95 -15.81
C GLY A 123 6.75 -20.53 -16.27
N GLY A 124 7.08 -19.51 -15.49
CA GLY A 124 6.83 -18.11 -15.81
C GLY A 124 7.96 -17.45 -16.58
N ASP A 125 7.63 -16.37 -17.30
CA ASP A 125 8.60 -15.52 -17.99
C ASP A 125 9.01 -14.33 -17.09
N PRO A 126 10.27 -14.25 -16.63
CA PRO A 126 10.75 -13.13 -15.80
C PRO A 126 10.72 -11.77 -16.50
N GLU A 127 10.51 -11.73 -17.82
CA GLU A 127 10.40 -10.50 -18.60
C GLU A 127 8.94 -10.05 -18.83
N LEU A 128 7.96 -10.86 -18.40
CA LEU A 128 6.53 -10.57 -18.53
C LEU A 128 5.82 -10.42 -17.19
N ILE A 129 6.50 -9.84 -16.21
CA ILE A 129 5.94 -9.51 -14.89
C ILE A 129 5.07 -8.25 -14.99
N THR A 130 3.84 -8.37 -14.50
CA THR A 130 2.85 -7.29 -14.37
C THR A 130 2.49 -7.13 -12.91
N LEU A 131 2.72 -5.96 -12.34
CA LEU A 131 2.25 -5.65 -10.99
C LEU A 131 0.81 -5.15 -11.08
N PHE A 132 -0.04 -5.58 -10.15
CA PHE A 132 -1.39 -5.05 -10.03
C PHE A 132 -1.80 -4.92 -8.57
N GLY A 133 -2.56 -3.87 -8.27
CA GLY A 133 -2.96 -3.59 -6.90
C GLY A 133 -4.12 -2.60 -6.82
N GLU A 134 -4.76 -2.60 -5.65
CA GLU A 134 -5.90 -1.75 -5.35
C GLU A 134 -5.62 -0.83 -4.15
N SER A 135 -6.15 0.40 -4.16
CA SER A 135 -5.94 1.41 -3.12
C SER A 135 -4.43 1.61 -2.85
N ALA A 136 -3.96 1.42 -1.61
CA ALA A 136 -2.53 1.46 -1.26
C ALA A 136 -1.68 0.46 -2.06
N GLY A 137 -2.24 -0.65 -2.52
CA GLY A 137 -1.59 -1.56 -3.46
C GLY A 137 -1.41 -0.93 -4.85
N GLY A 138 -2.44 -0.23 -5.35
CA GLY A 138 -2.34 0.56 -6.59
C GLY A 138 -1.34 1.72 -6.46
N GLY A 139 -1.36 2.40 -5.32
CA GLY A 139 -0.36 3.38 -4.93
C GLY A 139 1.07 2.81 -4.94
N SER A 140 1.25 1.63 -4.35
CA SER A 140 2.52 0.90 -4.37
C SER A 140 2.98 0.59 -5.80
N VAL A 141 2.10 0.05 -6.66
CA VAL A 141 2.41 -0.19 -8.08
C VAL A 141 2.88 1.10 -8.77
N SER A 142 2.18 2.21 -8.53
CA SER A 142 2.52 3.50 -9.12
C SER A 142 3.87 4.04 -8.65
N LEU A 143 4.23 3.83 -7.39
CA LEU A 143 5.52 4.24 -6.82
C LEU A 143 6.66 3.35 -7.30
N HIS A 144 6.42 2.05 -7.50
CA HIS A 144 7.40 1.14 -8.10
C HIS A 144 7.75 1.53 -9.55
N MET A 145 6.86 2.24 -10.25
CA MET A 145 7.17 2.79 -11.57
C MET A 145 8.13 3.99 -11.51
N LEU A 146 8.19 4.68 -10.36
CA LEU A 146 9.07 5.82 -10.14
C LEU A 146 10.40 5.43 -9.50
N SER A 147 10.39 4.44 -8.61
CA SER A 147 11.56 4.10 -7.79
C SER A 147 12.69 3.53 -8.64
N PRO A 148 13.92 4.12 -8.61
CA PRO A 148 15.09 3.56 -9.30
C PRO A 148 15.40 2.11 -8.89
N GLU A 149 15.05 1.74 -7.66
CA GLU A 149 15.29 0.41 -7.07
C GLU A 149 14.48 -0.71 -7.74
N MET A 150 13.44 -0.34 -8.49
CA MET A 150 12.57 -1.27 -9.20
C MET A 150 12.95 -1.48 -10.66
N LYS A 151 14.03 -0.84 -11.14
CA LYS A 151 14.42 -0.86 -12.54
C LYS A 151 14.66 -2.28 -13.04
N GLY A 152 13.91 -2.67 -14.08
CA GLY A 152 14.04 -3.98 -14.73
C GLY A 152 13.36 -5.13 -13.98
N LEU A 153 12.68 -4.87 -12.86
CA LEU A 153 11.99 -5.93 -12.10
C LEU A 153 10.62 -6.29 -12.67
N PHE A 154 9.95 -5.36 -13.36
CA PHE A 154 8.64 -5.57 -13.95
C PHE A 154 8.46 -4.74 -15.23
N LYS A 155 7.42 -5.07 -16.01
CA LYS A 155 7.17 -4.45 -17.32
C LYS A 155 5.88 -3.62 -17.37
N ARG A 156 4.86 -3.99 -16.60
CA ARG A 156 3.50 -3.44 -16.71
C ARG A 156 2.88 -3.23 -15.33
N GLY A 157 2.00 -2.24 -15.21
CA GLY A 157 1.30 -1.90 -13.97
C GLY A 157 -0.21 -1.78 -14.17
N ILE A 158 -1.00 -2.33 -13.25
CA ILE A 158 -2.46 -2.11 -13.18
C ILE A 158 -2.79 -1.45 -11.83
N LEU A 159 -3.35 -0.25 -11.89
CA LEU A 159 -3.58 0.62 -10.74
C LEU A 159 -5.09 0.80 -10.53
N GLN A 160 -5.65 0.10 -9.54
CA GLN A 160 -7.07 0.19 -9.22
C GLN A 160 -7.28 1.18 -8.07
N SER A 161 -7.87 2.34 -8.34
CA SER A 161 -8.27 3.32 -7.30
C SER A 161 -7.12 3.79 -6.40
N GLY A 162 -5.89 3.83 -6.93
CA GLY A 162 -4.72 4.23 -6.17
C GLY A 162 -3.56 4.67 -7.05
N THR A 163 -3.08 5.88 -6.81
CA THR A 163 -1.97 6.49 -7.55
C THR A 163 -1.06 7.27 -6.61
N LEU A 164 0.16 7.54 -7.07
CA LEU A 164 1.20 8.25 -6.32
C LEU A 164 0.80 9.67 -5.91
N ASN A 165 -0.07 10.34 -6.67
CA ASN A 165 -0.45 11.73 -6.41
C ASN A 165 -1.66 11.86 -5.46
N ALA A 166 -2.22 10.74 -4.98
CA ALA A 166 -3.28 10.80 -3.98
C ALA A 166 -2.69 11.28 -2.63
N PRO A 167 -3.38 12.18 -1.89
CA PRO A 167 -2.84 12.77 -0.65
C PRO A 167 -2.49 11.77 0.46
N TRP A 168 -3.08 10.57 0.41
CA TRP A 168 -2.86 9.48 1.36
C TRP A 168 -1.77 8.49 0.90
N SER A 169 -1.26 8.63 -0.33
CA SER A 169 -0.42 7.63 -0.99
C SER A 169 1.09 7.86 -0.80
N TRP A 170 1.47 9.02 -0.25
CA TRP A 170 2.85 9.33 0.11
C TRP A 170 2.92 10.41 1.19
N MET A 171 4.11 10.63 1.74
CA MET A 171 4.38 11.58 2.81
C MET A 171 5.79 12.18 2.71
N THR A 172 5.97 13.42 3.18
CA THR A 172 7.30 14.01 3.34
C THR A 172 8.08 13.35 4.47
N GLY A 173 9.41 13.35 4.38
CA GLY A 173 10.27 12.84 5.45
C GLY A 173 10.06 13.57 6.78
N GLU A 174 9.79 14.88 6.75
CA GLU A 174 9.52 15.68 7.96
C GLU A 174 8.25 15.21 8.68
N ARG A 175 7.15 15.01 7.94
CA ARG A 175 5.89 14.56 8.54
C ARG A 175 6.00 13.13 9.06
N ALA A 176 6.67 12.25 8.32
CA ALA A 176 6.90 10.87 8.74
C ALA A 176 7.75 10.81 10.02
N GLN A 177 8.74 11.71 10.14
CA GLN A 177 9.56 11.85 11.33
C GLN A 177 8.75 12.33 12.54
N ASP A 178 7.88 13.34 12.37
CA ASP A 178 7.05 13.85 13.47
C ASP A 178 6.06 12.79 13.98
N ILE A 179 5.47 12.00 13.08
CA ILE A 179 4.63 10.86 13.44
C ILE A 179 5.46 9.78 14.14
N GLY A 180 6.65 9.47 13.64
CA GLY A 180 7.57 8.51 14.25
C GLY A 180 7.94 8.89 15.69
N LYS A 181 8.22 10.18 15.95
CA LYS A 181 8.49 10.68 17.29
C LYS A 181 7.28 10.56 18.21
N SER A 182 6.09 10.88 17.70
CA SER A 182 4.85 10.77 18.47
C SER A 182 4.59 9.32 18.88
N LEU A 183 4.80 8.37 17.96
CA LEU A 183 4.70 6.95 18.26
C LEU A 183 5.72 6.48 19.30
N VAL A 184 6.96 6.98 19.25
CA VAL A 184 7.97 6.68 20.27
C VAL A 184 7.50 7.11 21.67
N ASP A 185 6.90 8.31 21.78
CA ASP A 185 6.36 8.79 23.05
C ASP A 185 5.10 8.02 23.48
N ASP A 186 4.20 7.70 22.55
CA ASP A 186 3.00 6.88 22.81
C ASP A 186 3.35 5.45 23.27
N CYS A 187 4.52 4.96 22.89
CA CYS A 187 5.07 3.67 23.34
C CYS A 187 5.94 3.79 24.60
N ASN A 188 6.03 4.97 25.21
CA ASN A 188 6.84 5.28 26.40
C ASN A 188 8.36 5.09 26.21
N CYS A 189 8.88 5.28 25.00
CA CYS A 189 10.31 5.16 24.68
C CYS A 189 11.09 6.48 24.64
N ASN A 190 10.44 7.59 25.01
CA ASN A 190 11.03 8.91 25.18
C ASN A 190 11.79 9.45 23.95
N SER A 191 11.05 10.11 23.05
CA SER A 191 11.57 10.67 21.81
C SER A 191 12.61 11.78 22.02
N SER A 192 12.73 12.36 23.22
CA SER A 192 13.76 13.36 23.52
C SER A 192 15.18 12.79 23.46
N LEU A 193 15.34 11.48 23.66
CA LEU A 193 16.63 10.80 23.60
C LEU A 193 17.09 10.52 22.17
N LEU A 194 16.25 10.68 21.15
CA LEU A 194 16.63 10.47 19.75
C LEU A 194 17.83 11.32 19.30
N VAL A 195 18.06 12.48 19.94
CA VAL A 195 19.20 13.34 19.60
C VAL A 195 20.48 12.92 20.32
N SER A 196 20.38 12.46 21.56
CA SER A 196 21.53 12.16 22.41
C SER A 196 21.95 10.69 22.42
N ASP A 197 20.98 9.78 22.33
CA ASP A 197 21.14 8.33 22.39
C ASP A 197 20.01 7.63 21.60
N PRO A 198 20.02 7.74 20.26
CA PRO A 198 18.98 7.15 19.42
C PRO A 198 18.96 5.61 19.49
N SER A 199 20.09 4.96 19.78
CA SER A 199 20.17 3.51 19.95
C SER A 199 19.33 3.04 21.13
N LEU A 200 19.39 3.72 22.28
CA LEU A 200 18.56 3.42 23.44
C LEU A 200 17.05 3.52 23.13
N VAL A 201 16.65 4.49 22.32
CA VAL A 201 15.25 4.65 21.88
C VAL A 201 14.82 3.46 21.02
N MET A 202 15.66 3.03 20.07
CA MET A 202 15.34 1.88 19.20
C MET A 202 15.32 0.56 19.96
N ASP A 203 16.22 0.37 20.93
CA ASP A 203 16.22 -0.80 21.81
C ASP A 203 14.93 -0.86 22.63
N CYS A 204 14.47 0.29 23.15
CA CYS A 204 13.16 0.37 23.79
C CYS A 204 12.04 -0.01 22.83
N MET A 205 11.98 0.60 21.63
CA MET A 205 10.93 0.35 20.65
C MET A 205 10.84 -1.11 20.21
N ARG A 206 11.98 -1.80 20.06
CA ARG A 206 12.02 -3.24 19.76
C ARG A 206 11.57 -4.12 20.92
N GLY A 207 11.63 -3.61 22.15
CA GLY A 207 11.11 -4.29 23.35
C GLY A 207 9.61 -4.08 23.58
N VAL A 208 8.96 -3.20 22.83
CA VAL A 208 7.52 -2.95 22.93
C VAL A 208 6.76 -4.08 22.25
N ASP A 209 5.72 -4.59 22.92
CA ASP A 209 4.83 -5.58 22.31
C ASP A 209 4.21 -5.06 21.01
N ALA A 210 4.22 -5.88 19.96
CA ALA A 210 3.72 -5.49 18.64
C ALA A 210 2.24 -5.05 18.68
N LYS A 211 1.41 -5.60 19.58
CA LYS A 211 0.02 -5.14 19.73
C LYS A 211 -0.05 -3.71 20.23
N THR A 212 0.85 -3.31 21.12
CA THR A 212 0.94 -1.94 21.62
C THR A 212 1.26 -0.97 20.48
N ILE A 213 2.31 -1.23 19.69
CA ILE A 213 2.66 -0.41 18.52
C ILE A 213 1.48 -0.37 17.53
N SER A 214 0.87 -1.53 17.28
CA SER A 214 -0.26 -1.68 16.35
C SER A 214 -1.46 -0.81 16.72
N VAL A 215 -1.70 -0.57 18.01
CA VAL A 215 -2.77 0.30 18.51
C VAL A 215 -2.33 1.75 18.56
N GLN A 216 -1.18 2.05 19.17
CA GLN A 216 -0.74 3.42 19.43
C GLN A 216 -0.47 4.23 18.16
N GLN A 217 -0.03 3.59 17.07
CA GLN A 217 0.17 4.28 15.79
C GLN A 217 -1.07 5.05 15.30
N TRP A 218 -2.27 4.62 15.66
CA TRP A 218 -3.52 5.27 15.26
C TRP A 218 -3.78 6.61 15.96
N ASN A 219 -3.07 6.93 17.04
CA ASN A 219 -3.18 8.25 17.69
C ASN A 219 -2.77 9.39 16.77
N SER A 220 -1.91 9.10 15.78
CA SER A 220 -1.46 10.05 14.76
C SER A 220 -2.36 10.09 13.51
N TYR A 221 -3.53 9.43 13.52
CA TYR A 221 -4.52 9.54 12.45
C TYR A 221 -5.21 10.91 12.49
N THR A 222 -5.07 11.72 11.45
CA THR A 222 -5.46 13.14 11.47
C THR A 222 -6.84 13.45 10.88
N GLY A 223 -7.66 12.42 10.59
CA GLY A 223 -8.96 12.53 9.92
C GLY A 223 -9.00 11.73 8.61
N ILE A 224 -10.08 11.87 7.84
CA ILE A 224 -10.38 11.03 6.67
C ILE A 224 -9.17 10.84 5.74
N LEU A 225 -8.79 9.57 5.52
CA LEU A 225 -7.64 9.15 4.71
C LEU A 225 -6.28 9.74 5.18
N GLY A 226 -6.21 10.30 6.38
CA GLY A 226 -5.01 10.87 7.00
C GLY A 226 -4.20 9.82 7.76
N PHE A 227 -3.82 8.74 7.09
CA PHE A 227 -3.09 7.62 7.69
C PHE A 227 -1.72 8.04 8.26
N PRO A 228 -1.30 7.47 9.41
CA PRO A 228 -0.01 7.77 10.02
C PRO A 228 1.16 7.08 9.30
N SER A 229 0.88 6.15 8.38
CA SER A 229 1.89 5.51 7.55
C SER A 229 1.54 5.67 6.08
N ALA A 230 2.55 6.05 5.31
CA ALA A 230 2.52 6.09 3.85
C ALA A 230 3.97 6.03 3.34
N PRO A 231 4.17 5.67 2.06
CA PRO A 231 5.43 5.84 1.37
C PRO A 231 6.07 7.21 1.63
N THR A 232 7.28 7.22 2.16
CA THR A 232 7.98 8.43 2.61
C THR A 232 9.02 8.86 1.59
N VAL A 233 9.14 10.16 1.32
CA VAL A 233 10.28 10.68 0.55
C VAL A 233 11.55 10.54 1.40
N ASP A 234 12.34 9.51 1.13
CA ASP A 234 13.49 9.07 1.94
C ASP A 234 14.84 9.38 1.27
N GLY A 235 14.83 9.83 0.01
CA GLY A 235 16.05 10.06 -0.76
C GLY A 235 16.67 8.80 -1.36
N VAL A 236 16.07 7.62 -1.14
CA VAL A 236 16.57 6.32 -1.57
C VAL A 236 15.52 5.58 -2.41
N PHE A 237 14.50 4.99 -1.78
CA PHE A 237 13.42 4.31 -2.50
C PHE A 237 12.55 5.31 -3.25
N LEU A 238 12.27 6.46 -2.60
CA LEU A 238 11.63 7.63 -3.19
C LEU A 238 12.61 8.82 -3.09
N PRO A 239 13.43 9.04 -4.13
CA PRO A 239 14.46 10.07 -4.11
C PRO A 239 13.94 11.50 -3.94
N LYS A 240 12.72 11.74 -4.45
CA LYS A 240 12.07 13.05 -4.46
C LYS A 240 10.57 12.89 -4.29
N ASP A 241 9.92 14.02 -4.11
CA ASP A 241 8.48 14.19 -4.26
C ASP A 241 7.98 13.52 -5.58
N PRO A 242 6.95 12.65 -5.51
CA PRO A 242 6.46 11.91 -6.68
C PRO A 242 5.98 12.81 -7.83
N ASP A 243 5.34 13.94 -7.55
CA ASP A 243 4.90 14.90 -8.57
C ASP A 243 6.10 15.53 -9.31
N THR A 244 7.17 15.79 -8.58
CA THR A 244 8.44 16.28 -9.14
C THR A 244 9.09 15.22 -10.03
N MET A 245 9.15 13.96 -9.59
CA MET A 245 9.68 12.85 -10.39
C MET A 245 8.90 12.67 -11.70
N MET A 246 7.57 12.79 -11.63
CA MET A 246 6.69 12.73 -12.81
C MET A 246 6.98 13.88 -13.80
N LYS A 247 7.13 15.12 -13.32
CA LYS A 247 7.45 16.29 -14.15
C LYS A 247 8.83 16.20 -14.80
N GLU A 248 9.80 15.62 -14.10
CA GLU A 248 11.16 15.41 -14.61
C GLU A 248 11.25 14.26 -15.62
N GLY A 249 10.20 13.44 -15.77
CA GLY A 249 10.24 12.24 -16.60
C GLY A 249 11.05 11.10 -15.96
N SER A 250 11.25 11.13 -14.65
CA SER A 250 12.04 10.15 -13.90
C SER A 250 11.21 8.92 -13.53
N PHE A 251 10.81 8.15 -14.55
CA PHE A 251 10.03 6.93 -14.38
C PHE A 251 10.43 5.84 -15.40
N HIS A 252 10.09 4.60 -15.09
CA HIS A 252 10.34 3.47 -15.98
C HIS A 252 9.39 3.47 -17.19
N ASN A 253 9.87 2.96 -18.33
CA ASN A 253 9.00 2.73 -19.48
C ASN A 253 8.09 1.52 -19.18
N THR A 254 6.88 1.81 -18.69
CA THR A 254 5.91 0.82 -18.19
C THR A 254 4.57 1.04 -18.88
N GLU A 255 3.93 -0.04 -19.31
CA GLU A 255 2.55 0.01 -19.82
C GLU A 255 1.57 0.04 -18.63
N VAL A 256 0.58 0.92 -18.68
CA VAL A 256 -0.29 1.21 -17.54
C VAL A 256 -1.75 0.99 -17.91
N LEU A 257 -2.46 0.25 -17.05
CA LEU A 257 -3.92 0.24 -16.99
C LEU A 257 -4.33 0.86 -15.64
N LEU A 258 -5.19 1.88 -15.64
CA LEU A 258 -5.67 2.49 -14.41
C LEU A 258 -7.16 2.79 -14.47
N GLY A 259 -7.81 2.87 -13.31
CA GLY A 259 -9.23 3.18 -13.22
C GLY A 259 -9.68 3.50 -11.80
N SER A 260 -10.94 3.92 -11.69
CA SER A 260 -11.62 4.27 -10.46
C SER A 260 -13.06 3.76 -10.49
N ASN A 261 -13.64 3.57 -9.31
CA ASN A 261 -15.06 3.25 -9.16
C ASN A 261 -15.90 4.53 -9.18
N GLN A 262 -17.22 4.37 -9.37
CA GLN A 262 -18.16 5.50 -9.37
C GLN A 262 -18.23 6.21 -8.01
N ASP A 263 -18.19 5.45 -6.92
CA ASP A 263 -18.51 5.92 -5.56
C ASP A 263 -17.36 5.71 -4.55
N GLU A 264 -16.12 6.04 -4.92
CA GLU A 264 -14.89 5.77 -4.12
C GLU A 264 -14.98 6.21 -2.65
N GLY A 265 -15.52 7.40 -2.41
CA GLY A 265 -15.52 8.03 -1.08
C GLY A 265 -16.57 7.47 -0.11
N THR A 266 -17.55 6.69 -0.59
CA THR A 266 -18.67 6.24 0.25
C THR A 266 -18.22 5.36 1.41
N TYR A 267 -17.23 4.50 1.18
CA TYR A 267 -16.63 3.67 2.21
C TYR A 267 -15.97 4.51 3.31
N SER A 268 -15.11 5.46 2.94
CA SER A 268 -14.39 6.29 3.91
C SER A 268 -15.34 7.21 4.68
N LEU A 269 -16.34 7.79 4.00
CA LEU A 269 -17.37 8.61 4.64
C LEU A 269 -18.11 7.84 5.74
N LEU A 270 -18.51 6.59 5.48
CA LEU A 270 -19.17 5.78 6.49
C LEU A 270 -18.28 5.53 7.71
N TYR A 271 -16.99 5.20 7.51
CA TYR A 271 -16.09 4.82 8.59
C TYR A 271 -15.56 6.00 9.41
N ASP A 272 -15.30 7.14 8.79
CA ASP A 272 -14.82 8.34 9.50
C ASP A 272 -15.96 9.12 10.18
N PHE A 273 -17.22 8.90 9.77
CA PHE A 273 -18.40 9.54 10.34
C PHE A 273 -19.44 8.52 10.82
N LEU A 274 -18.99 7.42 11.43
CA LEU A 274 -19.87 6.32 11.88
C LEU A 274 -21.06 6.80 12.72
N ASP A 275 -20.84 7.80 13.58
CA ASP A 275 -21.88 8.36 14.46
C ASP A 275 -23.00 9.10 13.70
N TYR A 276 -22.82 9.36 12.40
CA TYR A 276 -23.83 10.01 11.57
C TYR A 276 -24.74 9.00 10.85
N PHE A 277 -24.42 7.70 10.93
CA PHE A 277 -25.13 6.64 10.25
C PHE A 277 -25.69 5.61 11.24
N GLU A 278 -26.91 5.15 10.99
CA GLU A 278 -27.48 4.03 11.75
C GLU A 278 -26.91 2.70 11.25
N LYS A 279 -26.49 1.84 12.18
CA LYS A 279 -25.87 0.54 11.85
C LYS A 279 -26.87 -0.48 11.29
N ASP A 280 -28.06 -0.54 11.91
CA ASP A 280 -29.02 -1.65 11.70
C ASP A 280 -30.28 -1.20 10.93
N GLY A 281 -30.28 0.01 10.36
CA GLY A 281 -31.42 0.60 9.65
C GLY A 281 -31.00 1.48 8.47
N PRO A 282 -31.93 1.77 7.54
CA PRO A 282 -31.66 2.72 6.46
C PRO A 282 -31.41 4.11 7.05
N SER A 283 -30.21 4.63 6.84
CA SER A 283 -29.81 5.95 7.29
C SER A 283 -29.78 6.93 6.11
N PHE A 284 -30.36 8.11 6.30
CA PHE A 284 -30.23 9.23 5.37
C PHE A 284 -29.32 10.28 6.01
N LEU A 285 -28.32 10.74 5.26
CA LEU A 285 -27.44 11.80 5.73
C LEU A 285 -28.21 13.13 5.78
N GLN A 286 -28.51 13.60 6.99
CA GLN A 286 -29.18 14.89 7.20
C GLN A 286 -28.33 16.03 6.63
N ARG A 287 -28.98 17.08 6.11
CA ARG A 287 -28.29 18.20 5.45
C ARG A 287 -27.30 18.88 6.39
N GLU A 288 -27.65 19.04 7.66
CA GLU A 288 -26.80 19.64 8.68
C GLU A 288 -25.52 18.81 8.87
N LYS A 289 -25.64 17.48 8.91
CA LYS A 289 -24.51 16.55 9.00
C LYS A 289 -23.67 16.54 7.73
N PHE A 290 -24.29 16.62 6.56
CA PHE A 290 -23.57 16.79 5.30
C PHE A 290 -22.73 18.08 5.29
N LEU A 291 -23.28 19.21 5.74
CA LEU A 291 -22.53 20.47 5.84
C LEU A 291 -21.36 20.36 6.82
N GLU A 292 -21.58 19.71 7.98
CA GLU A 292 -20.54 19.42 8.98
C GLU A 292 -19.40 18.57 8.39
N ILE A 293 -19.73 17.54 7.59
CA ILE A 293 -18.73 16.74 6.86
C ILE A 293 -17.93 17.62 5.91
N VAL A 294 -18.59 18.45 5.09
CA VAL A 294 -17.91 19.30 4.10
C VAL A 294 -16.97 20.29 4.80
N ASP A 295 -17.40 20.92 5.88
CA ASP A 295 -16.56 21.84 6.66
C ASP A 295 -15.41 21.12 7.36
N THR A 296 -15.60 19.86 7.77
CA THR A 296 -14.56 19.06 8.43
C THR A 296 -13.50 18.57 7.44
N ILE A 297 -13.90 17.92 6.35
CA ILE A 297 -12.98 17.37 5.34
C ILE A 297 -12.24 18.49 4.60
N PHE A 298 -12.96 19.55 4.25
CA PHE A 298 -12.44 20.64 3.42
C PHE A 298 -12.18 21.91 4.25
N LYS A 299 -11.80 21.76 5.52
CA LYS A 299 -11.53 22.88 6.43
C LYS A 299 -10.52 23.90 5.87
N ASP A 300 -9.52 23.41 5.13
CA ASP A 300 -8.46 24.23 4.54
C ASP A 300 -8.85 24.85 3.19
N PHE A 301 -10.04 24.53 2.65
CA PHE A 301 -10.52 25.12 1.42
C PHE A 301 -11.10 26.51 1.67
N SER A 302 -11.10 27.37 0.65
CA SER A 302 -11.82 28.65 0.71
C SER A 302 -13.33 28.42 0.78
N LYS A 303 -14.05 29.36 1.39
CA LYS A 303 -15.53 29.32 1.47
C LYS A 303 -16.20 28.99 0.14
N ILE A 304 -15.80 29.66 -0.95
CA ILE A 304 -16.35 29.43 -2.30
C ILE A 304 -16.15 28.00 -2.82
N LYS A 305 -15.05 27.33 -2.44
CA LYS A 305 -14.78 25.94 -2.83
C LYS A 305 -15.69 24.99 -2.05
N ARG A 306 -15.89 25.23 -0.75
CA ARG A 306 -16.85 24.46 0.05
C ARG A 306 -18.28 24.64 -0.44
N GLU A 307 -18.69 25.88 -0.75
CA GLU A 307 -20.01 26.15 -1.34
C GLU A 307 -20.21 25.46 -2.69
N ALA A 308 -19.19 25.40 -3.54
CA ALA A 308 -19.24 24.67 -4.80
C ALA A 308 -19.40 23.15 -4.60
N ILE A 309 -18.73 22.58 -3.60
CA ILE A 309 -18.90 21.16 -3.22
C ILE A 309 -20.34 20.92 -2.75
N VAL A 310 -20.85 21.77 -1.85
CA VAL A 310 -22.25 21.69 -1.39
C VAL A 310 -23.21 21.76 -2.58
N PHE A 311 -23.03 22.74 -3.47
CA PHE A 311 -23.84 22.92 -4.68
C PHE A 311 -23.87 21.67 -5.56
N GLN A 312 -22.72 21.01 -5.76
CA GLN A 312 -22.57 19.84 -6.62
C GLN A 312 -23.25 18.59 -6.03
N TYR A 313 -23.22 18.43 -4.71
CA TYR A 313 -23.65 17.22 -4.02
C TYR A 313 -25.00 17.34 -3.29
N THR A 314 -25.69 18.48 -3.42
CA THR A 314 -27.10 18.62 -3.02
C THR A 314 -27.99 18.63 -4.25
N ASN A 315 -29.00 17.76 -4.29
CA ASN A 315 -29.98 17.78 -5.37
C ASN A 315 -30.76 19.10 -5.37
N TRP A 316 -31.02 19.60 -6.59
CA TRP A 316 -31.80 20.80 -6.88
C TRP A 316 -33.28 20.47 -7.05
N GLU A 317 -33.88 19.69 -6.15
CA GLU A 317 -35.32 19.42 -6.13
C GLU A 317 -35.84 19.36 -4.70
#